data_AF-A0AAC8Q9G6-F1
#
_entry.id   AF-A0AAC8Q9G6-F1
#
_cell.length_a   1.000
_cell.length_b   1.000
_cell.length_c   1.000
_cell.angle_alpha   90.00
_cell.angle_beta   90.00
_cell.angle_gamma   90.00
#
_symmetry.space_group_name_H-M   'P 1'
#
loop_
_entity.id
_entity.type
_entity.pdbx_description
1 polymer ?
#
loop_
_entity_poly.entity_id
_entity_poly.type
_entity_poly.pdbx_seq_one_letter_code
_entity_poly.pdbx_strand_id
1 'polypeptide(L)'
;MVKLIKIAVALSVGLMTGTASAEVPYQFIAKQYTEVLGRAPDQSGWTYYANGFSTSGCSQAMLRQYGRQFYQSNEFASRGYNASEKVVVAYRGILSREPSASEVGYWVTQLQNGIPWMTVVDNFFNNSEFASLVSRICMGRDYSANGGRPYVITSSRDQATLQQQLYTNGVVVLNPQEVVYLTSTLYIPVGALLTTRDAVDANQTARFGRLVRDRTFNGPLVELRGTMDKVWVDGQGGRLTSSSSVADNTVTAMQGTIQNSRLSDPAGWTNLQAPEWCTGPVTIANNLITGYANPHSGVGGWADGLSIACSGSTARYNSIIDATDVGIIVFSRQSSAGWSGTNIVARNNTVIAAGRSAYAGLAFDAGHQDGADFTGSYIQDNLLWTSPLQHFDIALTMGTNPWDWGMGANATAIRNGSGSLRNTVHLGIVVDGMLNATVLENNFSPVGVNTGIPCPQNSGVSAHFSPSPGHATGNIQGPTSNMTVHGCMYHP
;
A
#
# COMPACT_ATOMS: atom_id res chain seq x y z
N MET A 1 -34.72 -58.62 44.39
CA MET A 1 -34.80 -57.23 43.89
C MET A 1 -33.36 -56.75 43.85
N VAL A 2 -32.72 -56.46 42.72
CA VAL A 2 -33.01 -55.40 41.75
C VAL A 2 -32.46 -55.83 40.38
N LYS A 3 -33.27 -55.70 39.31
CA LYS A 3 -32.86 -55.85 37.91
C LYS A 3 -31.95 -54.68 37.54
N LEU A 4 -30.71 -54.94 37.10
CA LEU A 4 -29.91 -53.93 36.40
C LEU A 4 -30.48 -53.73 34.98
N ILE A 5 -31.08 -52.56 34.75
CA ILE A 5 -31.45 -52.08 33.42
C ILE A 5 -30.21 -51.43 32.82
N LYS A 6 -29.65 -52.01 31.76
CA LYS A 6 -28.65 -51.34 30.92
C LYS A 6 -29.39 -50.36 29.99
N ILE A 7 -29.32 -49.07 30.32
CA ILE A 7 -29.72 -48.01 29.39
C ILE A 7 -28.50 -47.71 28.52
N ALA A 8 -28.53 -48.12 27.26
CA ALA A 8 -27.58 -47.66 26.26
C ALA A 8 -28.02 -46.25 25.82
N VAL A 9 -27.32 -45.22 26.30
CA VAL A 9 -27.44 -43.86 25.75
C VAL A 9 -26.62 -43.85 24.47
N ALA A 10 -27.29 -43.84 23.32
CA ALA A 10 -26.64 -43.55 22.05
C ALA A 10 -26.21 -42.08 22.05
N LEU A 11 -24.93 -41.83 22.28
CA LEU A 11 -24.32 -40.52 22.10
C LEU A 11 -24.16 -40.31 20.59
N SER A 12 -25.13 -39.65 19.95
CA SER A 12 -24.96 -39.13 18.61
C SER A 12 -23.93 -38.00 18.67
N VAL A 13 -22.66 -38.34 18.41
CA VAL A 13 -21.64 -37.35 18.07
C VAL A 13 -22.03 -36.78 16.71
N GLY A 14 -22.80 -35.69 16.72
CA GLY A 14 -22.92 -34.85 15.56
C GLY A 14 -21.56 -34.26 15.28
N LEU A 15 -20.83 -34.83 14.30
CA LEU A 15 -19.76 -34.13 13.62
C LEU A 15 -20.39 -32.90 12.96
N MET A 16 -20.36 -31.77 13.66
CA MET A 16 -20.47 -30.48 13.01
C MET A 16 -19.22 -30.31 12.16
N THR A 17 -19.28 -30.78 10.91
CA THR A 17 -18.45 -30.23 9.84
C THR A 17 -18.94 -28.82 9.58
N GLY A 18 -18.64 -27.90 10.50
CA GLY A 18 -18.74 -26.48 10.23
C GLY A 18 -17.67 -26.18 9.19
N THR A 19 -18.03 -26.18 7.90
CA THR A 19 -17.24 -25.45 6.92
C THR A 19 -17.18 -24.02 7.43
N ALA A 20 -16.00 -23.54 7.83
CA ALA A 20 -15.80 -22.13 8.14
C ALA A 20 -16.43 -21.34 6.99
N SER A 21 -17.36 -20.43 7.30
CA SER A 21 -17.95 -19.56 6.28
C SER A 21 -16.82 -18.88 5.54
N ALA A 22 -16.83 -18.94 4.20
CA ALA A 22 -15.82 -18.26 3.40
C ALA A 22 -15.81 -16.76 3.76
N GLU A 23 -14.63 -16.21 4.01
CA GLU A 23 -14.46 -14.85 4.48
C GLU A 23 -14.69 -13.86 3.32
N VAL A 24 -14.98 -12.60 3.67
CA VAL A 24 -15.07 -11.54 2.66
C VAL A 24 -13.69 -11.31 2.03
N PRO A 25 -13.57 -11.36 0.69
CA PRO A 25 -12.27 -11.32 0.02
C PRO A 25 -11.79 -9.87 -0.20
N TYR A 26 -11.46 -9.16 0.88
CA TYR A 26 -11.14 -7.72 0.86
C TYR A 26 -9.95 -7.35 -0.04
N GLN A 27 -8.89 -8.16 -0.06
CA GLN A 27 -7.76 -7.90 -0.98
C GLN A 27 -8.18 -8.07 -2.44
N PHE A 28 -9.10 -8.99 -2.76
CA PHE A 28 -9.61 -9.14 -4.13
C PHE A 28 -10.44 -7.93 -4.53
N ILE A 29 -11.28 -7.44 -3.63
CA ILE A 29 -12.02 -6.18 -3.83
C ILE A 29 -11.02 -5.05 -4.12
N ALA A 30 -10.02 -4.86 -3.27
CA ALA A 30 -8.99 -3.84 -3.46
C ALA A 30 -8.28 -3.98 -4.81
N LYS A 31 -7.88 -5.20 -5.20
CA LYS A 31 -7.26 -5.49 -6.51
C LYS A 31 -8.17 -5.22 -7.69
N GLN A 32 -9.50 -5.37 -7.57
CA GLN A 32 -10.41 -4.93 -8.64
C GLN A 32 -10.33 -3.41 -8.84
N TYR A 33 -10.28 -2.63 -7.77
CA TYR A 33 -10.10 -1.18 -7.89
C TYR A 33 -8.71 -0.81 -8.44
N THR A 34 -7.64 -1.38 -7.90
CA THR A 34 -6.27 -0.97 -8.23
C THR A 34 -5.80 -1.47 -9.60
N GLU A 35 -6.15 -2.70 -9.97
CA GLU A 35 -5.75 -3.27 -11.27
C GLU A 35 -6.74 -2.96 -12.40
N VAL A 36 -8.05 -2.93 -12.12
CA VAL A 36 -9.07 -2.75 -13.16
C VAL A 36 -9.40 -1.29 -13.37
N LEU A 37 -9.58 -0.55 -12.27
CA LEU A 37 -9.97 0.86 -12.31
C LEU A 37 -8.80 1.81 -12.11
N GLY A 38 -7.61 1.33 -11.70
CA GLY A 38 -6.42 2.14 -11.51
C GLY A 38 -6.45 3.10 -10.32
N ARG A 39 -7.29 2.84 -9.31
CA ARG A 39 -7.42 3.69 -8.11
C ARG A 39 -7.64 2.86 -6.84
N ALA A 40 -7.58 3.48 -5.67
CA ALA A 40 -8.07 2.84 -4.44
C ALA A 40 -9.61 2.67 -4.45
N PRO A 41 -10.14 1.67 -3.72
CA PRO A 41 -11.56 1.65 -3.38
C PRO A 41 -11.94 2.89 -2.57
N ASP A 42 -13.08 3.48 -2.89
CA ASP A 42 -13.76 4.40 -1.99
C ASP A 42 -14.56 3.63 -0.94
N GLN A 43 -14.92 4.30 0.17
CA GLN A 43 -15.58 3.63 1.29
C GLN A 43 -16.95 3.04 0.93
N SER A 44 -17.70 3.71 0.05
CA SER A 44 -19.03 3.26 -0.36
C SER A 44 -18.95 1.98 -1.19
N GLY A 45 -18.02 1.94 -2.14
CA GLY A 45 -17.73 0.79 -2.97
C GLY A 45 -17.16 -0.36 -2.16
N TRP A 46 -16.25 -0.09 -1.23
CA TRP A 46 -15.73 -1.08 -0.28
C TRP A 46 -16.86 -1.76 0.49
N THR A 47 -17.74 -0.97 1.13
CA THR A 47 -18.88 -1.49 1.90
C THR A 47 -19.85 -2.26 1.03
N TYR A 48 -20.16 -1.77 -0.18
CA TYR A 48 -21.09 -2.44 -1.09
C TYR A 48 -20.62 -3.86 -1.44
N TYR A 49 -19.37 -4.01 -1.90
CA TYR A 49 -18.84 -5.32 -2.26
C TYR A 49 -18.67 -6.23 -1.04
N ALA A 50 -18.19 -5.67 0.08
CA ALA A 50 -18.03 -6.44 1.33
C ALA A 50 -19.35 -7.00 1.84
N ASN A 51 -20.42 -6.19 1.87
CA ASN A 51 -21.76 -6.64 2.27
C ASN A 51 -22.31 -7.68 1.30
N GLY A 52 -22.04 -7.50 0.00
CA GLY A 52 -22.38 -8.47 -1.04
C GLY A 52 -21.80 -9.85 -0.72
N PHE A 53 -20.49 -9.95 -0.50
CA PHE A 53 -19.83 -11.21 -0.14
C PHE A 53 -20.23 -11.73 1.25
N SER A 54 -20.44 -10.86 2.22
CA SER A 54 -20.89 -11.26 3.56
C SER A 54 -22.27 -11.92 3.52
N THR A 55 -23.13 -11.51 2.59
CA THR A 55 -24.48 -12.07 2.43
C THR A 55 -24.48 -13.34 1.57
N SER A 56 -23.70 -13.36 0.49
CA SER A 56 -23.72 -14.46 -0.49
C SER A 56 -22.69 -15.56 -0.22
N GLY A 57 -21.74 -15.33 0.69
CA GLY A 57 -20.50 -16.08 0.79
C GLY A 57 -19.55 -15.81 -0.38
N CYS A 58 -18.30 -16.28 -0.23
CA CYS A 58 -17.29 -16.24 -1.27
C CYS A 58 -17.22 -17.58 -2.02
N SER A 59 -17.36 -17.52 -3.35
CA SER A 59 -17.24 -18.64 -4.27
C SER A 59 -16.79 -18.14 -5.64
N GLN A 60 -16.36 -19.04 -6.54
CA GLN A 60 -16.01 -18.66 -7.91
C GLN A 60 -17.14 -17.92 -8.62
N ALA A 61 -18.38 -18.36 -8.42
CA ALA A 61 -19.56 -17.72 -9.01
C ALA A 61 -19.76 -16.30 -8.48
N MET A 62 -19.60 -16.07 -7.18
CA MET A 62 -19.74 -14.74 -6.58
C MET A 62 -18.58 -13.81 -6.93
N LEU A 63 -17.35 -14.32 -6.94
CA LEU A 63 -16.17 -13.58 -7.39
C LEU A 63 -16.33 -13.12 -8.84
N ARG A 64 -16.81 -14.00 -9.72
CA ARG A 64 -17.18 -13.65 -11.10
C ARG A 64 -18.28 -12.60 -11.12
N GLN A 65 -19.38 -12.80 -10.39
CA GLN A 65 -20.52 -11.88 -10.41
C GLN A 65 -20.11 -10.45 -10.01
N TYR A 66 -19.41 -10.28 -8.90
CA TYR A 66 -18.98 -8.96 -8.44
C TYR A 66 -17.81 -8.43 -9.27
N GLY A 67 -16.84 -9.27 -9.64
CA GLY A 67 -15.72 -8.88 -10.49
C GLY A 67 -16.17 -8.34 -11.86
N ARG A 68 -17.15 -8.99 -12.51
CA ARG A 68 -17.73 -8.52 -13.79
C ARG A 68 -18.26 -7.10 -13.73
N GLN A 69 -18.78 -6.65 -12.58
CA GLN A 69 -19.33 -5.30 -12.45
C GLN A 69 -18.27 -4.23 -12.72
N PHE A 70 -17.01 -4.48 -12.33
CA PHE A 70 -15.89 -3.58 -12.62
C PHE A 70 -15.64 -3.47 -14.13
N TYR A 71 -15.52 -4.61 -14.81
CA TYR A 71 -15.25 -4.68 -16.26
C TYR A 71 -16.40 -4.18 -17.15
N GLN A 72 -17.62 -4.16 -16.61
CA GLN A 72 -18.82 -3.63 -17.27
C GLN A 72 -19.09 -2.16 -16.94
N SER A 73 -18.41 -1.60 -15.94
CA SER A 73 -18.73 -0.27 -15.43
C SER A 73 -18.42 0.84 -16.46
N ASN A 74 -19.18 1.94 -16.37
CA ASN A 74 -18.86 3.17 -17.09
C ASN A 74 -17.48 3.70 -16.71
N GLU A 75 -17.04 3.46 -15.47
CA GLU A 75 -15.70 3.86 -15.04
C GLU A 75 -14.62 3.12 -15.83
N PHE A 76 -14.72 1.80 -15.96
CA PHE A 76 -13.78 1.03 -16.79
C PHE A 76 -13.85 1.44 -18.26
N ALA A 77 -15.04 1.64 -18.81
CA ALA A 77 -15.20 2.13 -20.18
C ALA A 77 -14.53 3.50 -20.40
N SER A 78 -14.64 4.41 -19.41
CA SER A 78 -14.05 5.75 -19.46
C SER A 78 -12.53 5.75 -19.46
N ARG A 79 -11.87 4.66 -19.01
CA ARG A 79 -10.41 4.51 -19.12
C ARG A 79 -9.93 4.48 -20.57
N GLY A 80 -10.82 4.20 -21.53
CA GLY A 80 -10.48 4.23 -22.96
C GLY A 80 -9.45 3.19 -23.35
N TYR A 81 -9.35 2.09 -22.60
CA TYR A 81 -8.35 1.05 -22.85
C TYR A 81 -8.54 0.38 -24.21
N ASN A 82 -7.45 0.21 -24.94
CA ASN A 82 -7.39 -0.58 -26.17
C ASN A 82 -7.50 -2.09 -25.85
N ALA A 83 -7.59 -2.93 -26.89
CA ALA A 83 -7.74 -4.38 -26.71
C ALA A 83 -6.60 -5.02 -25.90
N SER A 84 -5.35 -4.60 -26.15
CA SER A 84 -4.16 -5.09 -25.44
C SER A 84 -4.20 -4.72 -23.96
N GLU A 85 -4.51 -3.44 -23.66
CA GLU A 85 -4.64 -2.92 -22.29
C GLU A 85 -5.75 -3.63 -21.52
N LYS A 86 -6.92 -3.84 -22.14
CA LYS A 86 -8.03 -4.59 -21.52
C LYS A 86 -7.62 -6.00 -21.13
N VAL A 87 -6.94 -6.72 -22.02
CA VAL A 87 -6.49 -8.09 -21.75
C VAL A 87 -5.48 -8.12 -20.61
N VAL A 88 -4.49 -7.22 -20.61
CA VAL A 88 -3.51 -7.10 -19.51
C VAL A 88 -4.21 -6.84 -18.17
N VAL A 89 -5.21 -5.96 -18.16
CA VAL A 89 -6.01 -5.70 -16.96
C VAL A 89 -6.75 -6.97 -16.48
N ALA A 90 -7.31 -7.79 -17.38
CA ALA A 90 -7.95 -9.04 -16.98
C ALA A 90 -6.96 -10.05 -16.36
N TYR A 91 -5.76 -10.18 -16.91
CA TYR A 91 -4.72 -11.03 -16.32
C TYR A 91 -4.33 -10.57 -14.91
N ARG A 92 -4.14 -9.26 -14.70
CA ARG A 92 -3.77 -8.71 -13.39
C ARG A 92 -4.94 -8.77 -12.39
N GLY A 93 -6.12 -8.29 -12.78
CA GLY A 93 -7.27 -8.20 -11.90
C GLY A 93 -7.94 -9.54 -11.57
N ILE A 94 -7.93 -10.51 -12.50
CA ILE A 94 -8.60 -11.81 -12.32
C ILE A 94 -7.60 -12.88 -11.89
N LEU A 95 -6.47 -12.99 -12.61
CA LEU A 95 -5.50 -14.07 -12.41
C LEU A 95 -4.32 -13.66 -11.52
N SER A 96 -4.26 -12.39 -11.10
CA SER A 96 -3.19 -11.84 -10.25
C SER A 96 -1.79 -12.08 -10.82
N ARG A 97 -1.63 -12.05 -12.15
CA ARG A 97 -0.33 -12.21 -12.81
C ARG A 97 -0.20 -11.39 -14.10
N GLU A 98 1.02 -11.29 -14.59
CA GLU A 98 1.33 -10.73 -15.90
C GLU A 98 1.09 -11.77 -17.01
N PRO A 99 0.57 -11.35 -18.18
CA PRO A 99 0.51 -12.20 -19.36
C PRO A 99 1.80 -12.18 -20.17
N SER A 100 2.01 -13.24 -20.95
CA SER A 100 2.95 -13.27 -22.06
C SER A 100 2.43 -12.50 -23.29
N ALA A 101 3.34 -12.13 -24.20
CA ALA A 101 2.96 -11.45 -25.44
C ALA A 101 2.04 -12.31 -26.34
N SER A 102 2.22 -13.65 -26.34
CA SER A 102 1.38 -14.57 -27.12
C SER A 102 -0.04 -14.69 -26.55
N GLU A 103 -0.16 -14.72 -25.22
CA GLU A 103 -1.46 -14.69 -24.53
C GLU A 103 -2.24 -13.41 -24.84
N VAL A 104 -1.57 -12.25 -24.82
CA VAL A 104 -2.20 -10.98 -25.21
C VAL A 104 -2.60 -11.00 -26.68
N GLY A 105 -1.71 -11.44 -27.57
CA GLY A 105 -1.98 -11.52 -29.00
C GLY A 105 -3.17 -12.43 -29.34
N TYR A 106 -3.31 -13.56 -28.64
CA TYR A 106 -4.45 -14.46 -28.79
C TYR A 106 -5.77 -13.74 -28.48
N TRP A 107 -5.90 -13.11 -27.32
CA TRP A 107 -7.14 -12.44 -26.92
C TRP A 107 -7.44 -11.19 -27.74
N VAL A 108 -6.41 -10.43 -28.14
CA VAL A 108 -6.57 -9.31 -29.07
C VAL A 108 -7.17 -9.80 -30.39
N THR A 109 -6.69 -10.94 -30.92
CA THR A 109 -7.26 -11.55 -32.13
C THR A 109 -8.72 -11.97 -31.91
N GLN A 110 -9.07 -12.55 -30.76
CA GLN A 110 -10.46 -12.89 -30.45
C GLN A 110 -11.38 -11.66 -30.43
N LEU A 111 -10.91 -10.56 -29.81
CA LEU A 111 -11.65 -9.30 -29.76
C LEU A 111 -11.81 -8.68 -31.16
N GLN A 112 -10.77 -8.73 -32.00
CA GLN A 112 -10.82 -8.26 -33.38
C GLN A 112 -11.75 -9.09 -34.26
N ASN A 113 -11.87 -10.40 -33.99
CA ASN A 113 -12.82 -11.29 -34.64
C ASN A 113 -14.27 -11.14 -34.14
N GLY A 114 -14.53 -10.17 -33.26
CA GLY A 114 -15.88 -9.82 -32.82
C GLY A 114 -16.35 -10.55 -31.56
N ILE A 115 -15.49 -11.30 -30.87
CA ILE A 115 -15.84 -11.85 -29.55
C ILE A 115 -16.10 -10.69 -28.57
N PRO A 116 -17.26 -10.64 -27.90
CA PRO A 116 -17.55 -9.58 -26.95
C PRO A 116 -16.57 -9.55 -25.78
N TRP A 117 -16.19 -8.35 -25.33
CA TRP A 117 -15.28 -8.17 -24.18
C TRP A 117 -15.73 -8.95 -22.95
N MET A 118 -17.03 -8.96 -22.64
CA MET A 118 -17.54 -9.68 -21.47
C MET A 118 -17.48 -11.20 -21.61
N THR A 119 -17.51 -11.74 -22.83
CA THR A 119 -17.25 -13.16 -23.05
C THR A 119 -15.80 -13.51 -22.72
N VAL A 120 -14.85 -12.63 -23.05
CA VAL A 120 -13.45 -12.78 -22.63
C VAL A 120 -13.34 -12.76 -21.12
N VAL A 121 -13.90 -11.74 -20.44
CA VAL A 121 -13.90 -11.67 -18.96
C VAL A 121 -14.50 -12.92 -18.32
N ASP A 122 -15.62 -13.41 -18.85
CA ASP A 122 -16.27 -14.63 -18.36
C ASP A 122 -15.37 -15.88 -18.55
N ASN A 123 -14.62 -15.97 -19.65
CA ASN A 123 -13.65 -17.04 -19.85
C ASN A 123 -12.53 -17.01 -18.81
N PHE A 124 -12.02 -15.84 -18.43
CA PHE A 124 -11.00 -15.72 -17.37
C PHE A 124 -11.55 -16.20 -16.02
N PHE A 125 -12.74 -15.76 -15.62
CA PHE A 125 -13.34 -16.17 -14.34
C PHE A 125 -13.77 -17.64 -14.32
N ASN A 126 -14.00 -18.27 -15.46
CA ASN A 126 -14.46 -19.66 -15.55
C ASN A 126 -13.31 -20.67 -15.79
N ASN A 127 -12.09 -20.20 -16.09
CA ASN A 127 -10.99 -21.10 -16.38
C ASN A 127 -10.46 -21.80 -15.11
N SER A 128 -9.71 -22.88 -15.31
CA SER A 128 -9.10 -23.68 -14.23
C SER A 128 -8.05 -22.90 -13.44
N GLU A 129 -7.39 -21.94 -14.08
CA GLU A 129 -6.39 -21.09 -13.43
C GLU A 129 -7.04 -20.22 -12.34
N PHE A 130 -8.13 -19.52 -12.66
CA PHE A 130 -8.89 -18.74 -11.68
C PHE A 130 -9.50 -19.65 -10.62
N ALA A 131 -10.03 -20.81 -10.99
CA ALA A 131 -10.56 -21.78 -10.03
C ALA A 131 -9.52 -22.17 -8.96
N SER A 132 -8.24 -22.24 -9.33
CA SER A 132 -7.13 -22.51 -8.40
C SER A 132 -6.81 -21.36 -7.42
N LEU A 133 -7.27 -20.14 -7.71
CA LEU A 133 -7.12 -18.97 -6.85
C LEU A 133 -8.27 -18.82 -5.86
N VAL A 134 -9.46 -19.36 -6.17
CA VAL A 134 -10.69 -19.15 -5.40
C VAL A 134 -10.53 -19.49 -3.93
N SER A 135 -9.93 -20.65 -3.61
CA SER A 135 -9.73 -21.06 -2.22
C SER A 135 -8.89 -20.03 -1.45
N ARG A 136 -7.81 -19.54 -2.05
CA ARG A 136 -6.92 -18.54 -1.44
C ARG A 136 -7.61 -17.17 -1.31
N ILE A 137 -8.29 -16.72 -2.36
CA ILE A 137 -9.04 -15.46 -2.36
C ILE A 137 -10.10 -15.47 -1.24
N CYS A 138 -10.84 -16.57 -1.12
CA CYS A 138 -11.92 -16.72 -0.14
C CYS A 138 -11.45 -16.97 1.30
N MET A 139 -10.14 -17.02 1.57
CA MET A 139 -9.62 -16.94 2.94
C MET A 139 -9.70 -15.52 3.51
N GLY A 140 -9.99 -14.50 2.69
CA GLY A 140 -10.11 -13.11 3.13
C GLY A 140 -8.80 -12.43 3.55
N ARG A 141 -7.66 -13.13 3.35
CA ARG A 141 -6.31 -12.65 3.66
C ARG A 141 -5.53 -12.41 2.36
N ASP A 142 -4.25 -12.07 2.50
CA ASP A 142 -3.31 -12.06 1.38
C ASP A 142 -3.41 -13.38 0.59
N TYR A 143 -3.62 -13.25 -0.72
CA TYR A 143 -3.63 -14.39 -1.64
C TYR A 143 -2.51 -14.27 -2.67
N SER A 144 -1.45 -13.54 -2.33
CA SER A 144 -0.31 -13.16 -3.18
C SER A 144 -0.05 -14.16 -4.31
N ALA A 145 -0.09 -13.62 -5.52
CA ALA A 145 0.55 -14.19 -6.67
C ALA A 145 1.61 -13.17 -7.08
N ASN A 146 2.88 -13.52 -6.87
CA ASN A 146 4.00 -12.80 -7.45
C ASN A 146 3.77 -12.82 -8.96
N GLY A 147 3.30 -11.70 -9.51
CA GLY A 147 2.76 -11.64 -10.87
C GLY A 147 3.76 -11.96 -11.98
N GLY A 148 4.95 -12.42 -11.62
CA GLY A 148 6.05 -12.69 -12.51
C GLY A 148 6.73 -11.41 -12.96
N ARG A 149 7.79 -11.60 -13.73
CA ARG A 149 8.43 -10.51 -14.45
C ARG A 149 7.48 -10.07 -15.58
N PRO A 150 7.08 -8.78 -15.67
CA PRO A 150 6.24 -8.29 -16.75
C PRO A 150 6.88 -8.56 -18.11
N TYR A 151 6.11 -9.04 -19.09
CA TYR A 151 6.60 -9.26 -20.46
C TYR A 151 6.53 -7.97 -21.28
N VAL A 152 7.48 -7.81 -22.20
CA VAL A 152 7.41 -6.78 -23.25
C VAL A 152 6.34 -7.21 -24.26
N ILE A 153 5.21 -6.49 -24.28
CA ILE A 153 4.08 -6.75 -25.19
C ILE A 153 4.19 -5.92 -26.47
N THR A 154 4.73 -4.71 -26.35
CA THR A 154 4.92 -3.75 -27.45
C THR A 154 6.43 -3.58 -27.73
N SER A 155 6.85 -2.47 -28.33
CA SER A 155 8.26 -2.10 -28.39
C SER A 155 8.74 -1.58 -27.03
N SER A 156 9.94 -1.99 -26.63
CA SER A 156 10.62 -1.45 -25.44
C SER A 156 11.99 -0.90 -25.79
N ARG A 157 12.31 0.29 -25.24
CA ARG A 157 13.68 0.80 -25.24
C ARG A 157 14.51 0.15 -24.13
N ASP A 158 15.81 0.04 -24.35
CA ASP A 158 16.72 -0.34 -23.28
C ASP A 158 16.95 0.80 -22.28
N GLN A 159 17.49 0.44 -21.11
CA GLN A 159 17.79 1.40 -20.05
C GLN A 159 18.76 2.49 -20.50
N ALA A 160 19.79 2.16 -21.29
CA ALA A 160 20.82 3.12 -21.71
C ALA A 160 20.22 4.21 -22.60
N THR A 161 19.34 3.83 -23.52
CA THR A 161 18.60 4.75 -24.39
C THR A 161 17.69 5.66 -23.59
N LEU A 162 16.94 5.11 -22.62
CA LEU A 162 16.09 5.92 -21.75
C LEU A 162 16.92 6.92 -20.93
N GLN A 163 18.02 6.46 -20.34
CA GLN A 163 18.89 7.31 -19.53
C GLN A 163 19.50 8.45 -20.34
N GLN A 164 19.95 8.17 -21.55
CA GLN A 164 20.50 9.19 -22.45
C GLN A 164 19.43 10.23 -22.82
N GLN A 165 18.21 9.79 -23.14
CA GLN A 165 17.10 10.69 -23.44
C GLN A 165 16.78 11.60 -22.25
N LEU A 166 16.80 11.09 -21.01
CA LEU A 166 16.56 11.90 -19.82
C LEU A 166 17.63 12.97 -19.59
N TYR A 167 18.87 12.72 -20.00
CA TYR A 167 19.96 13.71 -19.88
C TYR A 167 19.92 14.78 -20.98
N THR A 168 19.42 14.45 -22.17
CA THR A 168 19.45 15.39 -23.31
C THR A 168 18.11 16.05 -23.61
N ASN A 169 17.00 15.45 -23.18
CA ASN A 169 15.66 15.88 -23.54
C ASN A 169 14.89 16.30 -22.28
N GLY A 170 14.45 17.55 -22.24
CA GLY A 170 13.63 18.07 -21.13
C GLY A 170 12.29 17.35 -20.96
N VAL A 171 11.78 16.67 -22.00
CA VAL A 171 10.58 15.83 -21.94
C VAL A 171 10.84 14.49 -22.63
N VAL A 172 10.69 13.41 -21.90
CA VAL A 172 10.80 12.03 -22.37
C VAL A 172 9.45 11.34 -22.24
N VAL A 173 8.95 10.82 -23.37
CA VAL A 173 7.64 10.18 -23.44
C VAL A 173 7.80 8.67 -23.70
N LEU A 174 7.31 7.86 -22.78
CA LEU A 174 7.17 6.41 -22.90
C LEU A 174 5.98 6.07 -23.81
N ASN A 175 6.08 4.97 -24.56
CA ASN A 175 4.93 4.45 -25.30
C ASN A 175 3.93 3.80 -24.32
N PRO A 176 2.63 3.74 -24.67
CA PRO A 176 1.66 2.98 -23.91
C PRO A 176 2.11 1.53 -23.71
N GLN A 177 2.00 1.03 -22.48
CA GLN A 177 2.42 -0.32 -22.07
C GLN A 177 3.92 -0.65 -22.29
N GLU A 178 4.77 0.36 -22.53
CA GLU A 178 6.21 0.12 -22.66
C GLU A 178 6.78 -0.42 -21.35
N VAL A 179 7.62 -1.46 -21.41
CA VAL A 179 8.25 -2.07 -20.24
C VAL A 179 9.76 -1.92 -20.32
N VAL A 180 10.35 -1.00 -19.55
CA VAL A 180 11.79 -0.78 -19.51
C VAL A 180 12.37 -1.52 -18.30
N TYR A 181 13.19 -2.54 -18.58
CA TYR A 181 13.91 -3.28 -17.54
C TYR A 181 15.13 -2.50 -17.07
N LEU A 182 15.25 -2.32 -15.76
CA LEU A 182 16.33 -1.58 -15.13
C LEU A 182 17.22 -2.53 -14.32
N THR A 183 18.51 -2.48 -14.60
CA THR A 183 19.56 -3.30 -13.96
C THR A 183 20.51 -2.47 -13.08
N SER A 184 20.29 -1.15 -13.06
CA SER A 184 20.90 -0.14 -12.20
C SER A 184 19.95 1.06 -12.08
N THR A 185 20.23 2.02 -11.19
CA THR A 185 19.40 3.21 -10.98
C THR A 185 19.19 4.00 -12.27
N LEU A 186 17.93 4.37 -12.53
CA LEU A 186 17.57 5.36 -13.54
C LEU A 186 17.50 6.75 -12.90
N TYR A 187 18.20 7.72 -13.47
CA TYR A 187 18.22 9.09 -13.00
C TYR A 187 17.32 9.98 -13.84
N ILE A 188 16.35 10.65 -13.21
CA ILE A 188 15.52 11.69 -13.82
C ILE A 188 16.04 13.05 -13.33
N PRO A 189 16.87 13.76 -14.12
CA PRO A 189 17.57 14.97 -13.66
C PRO A 189 16.63 16.17 -13.51
N VAL A 190 17.15 17.23 -12.90
CA VAL A 190 16.46 18.53 -12.78
C VAL A 190 16.02 19.01 -14.17
N GLY A 191 14.76 19.44 -14.29
CA GLY A 191 14.20 19.96 -15.53
C GLY A 191 13.75 18.90 -16.55
N ALA A 192 14.02 17.61 -16.31
CA ALA A 192 13.47 16.53 -17.12
C ALA A 192 12.08 16.11 -16.64
N LEU A 193 11.19 15.86 -17.59
CA LEU A 193 9.87 15.23 -17.39
C LEU A 193 9.88 13.84 -18.01
N LEU A 194 9.57 12.80 -17.22
CA LEU A 194 9.25 11.47 -17.72
C LEU A 194 7.73 11.25 -17.64
N THR A 195 7.11 10.89 -18.76
CA THR A 195 5.66 10.64 -18.83
C THR A 195 5.29 9.56 -19.85
N THR A 196 4.02 9.17 -19.93
CA THR A 196 3.50 8.20 -20.90
C THR A 196 2.59 8.87 -21.92
N ARG A 197 2.76 8.52 -23.20
CA ARG A 197 1.90 9.00 -24.29
C ARG A 197 0.45 8.55 -24.07
N ASP A 198 -0.50 9.39 -24.45
CA ASP A 198 -1.95 9.12 -24.43
C ASP A 198 -2.56 8.81 -23.05
N ALA A 199 -1.76 8.83 -21.98
CA ALA A 199 -2.24 8.78 -20.61
C ALA A 199 -2.76 10.18 -20.23
N VAL A 200 -4.05 10.28 -19.97
CA VAL A 200 -4.75 11.53 -19.65
C VAL A 200 -5.06 11.66 -18.16
N ASP A 201 -5.24 10.55 -17.45
CA ASP A 201 -5.55 10.52 -16.02
C ASP A 201 -4.66 9.55 -15.22
N ALA A 202 -4.66 9.70 -13.89
CA ALA A 202 -3.87 8.88 -12.95
C ALA A 202 -4.33 7.42 -12.84
N ASN A 203 -5.52 7.12 -13.35
CA ASN A 203 -6.19 5.85 -13.18
C ASN A 203 -6.08 4.95 -14.42
N GLN A 204 -5.40 5.41 -15.47
CA GLN A 204 -5.03 4.62 -16.64
C GLN A 204 -3.76 3.78 -16.42
N THR A 205 -3.59 3.20 -15.22
CA THR A 205 -2.33 2.57 -14.79
C THR A 205 -1.87 1.44 -15.73
N ALA A 206 -2.80 0.74 -16.41
CA ALA A 206 -2.46 -0.28 -17.39
C ALA A 206 -1.88 0.26 -18.70
N ARG A 207 -2.11 1.55 -19.01
CA ARG A 207 -1.54 2.27 -20.15
C ARG A 207 -0.13 2.78 -19.85
N PHE A 208 0.21 3.05 -18.59
CA PHE A 208 1.48 3.66 -18.22
C PHE A 208 2.67 2.86 -18.74
N GLY A 209 3.71 3.58 -19.19
CA GLY A 209 5.04 3.01 -19.33
C GLY A 209 5.53 2.57 -17.96
N ARG A 210 6.09 1.36 -17.90
CA ARG A 210 6.49 0.68 -16.67
C ARG A 210 8.01 0.55 -16.60
N LEU A 211 8.59 1.09 -15.54
CA LEU A 211 9.98 0.88 -15.14
C LEU A 211 10.03 -0.31 -14.19
N VAL A 212 10.78 -1.35 -14.53
CA VAL A 212 10.77 -2.63 -13.80
C VAL A 212 12.15 -2.95 -13.25
N ARG A 213 12.26 -3.21 -11.94
CA ARG A 213 13.51 -3.73 -11.36
C ARG A 213 13.77 -5.13 -11.88
N ASP A 214 14.82 -5.29 -12.68
CA ASP A 214 15.09 -6.56 -13.34
C ASP A 214 15.95 -7.52 -12.50
N ARG A 215 16.83 -6.94 -11.68
CA ARG A 215 17.72 -7.65 -10.77
C ARG A 215 17.96 -6.84 -9.49
N THR A 216 18.59 -7.47 -8.49
CA THR A 216 19.10 -6.77 -7.31
C THR A 216 20.30 -5.90 -7.69
N PHE A 217 20.36 -4.69 -7.14
CA PHE A 217 21.52 -3.79 -7.22
C PHE A 217 21.38 -2.74 -6.11
N ASN A 218 22.52 -2.30 -5.57
CA ASN A 218 22.59 -1.33 -4.48
C ASN A 218 22.24 0.07 -5.00
N GLY A 219 21.00 0.50 -4.80
CA GLY A 219 20.51 1.80 -5.20
C GLY A 219 19.03 1.79 -5.56
N PRO A 220 18.37 2.96 -5.53
CA PRO A 220 16.95 3.02 -5.84
C PRO A 220 16.73 2.63 -7.29
N LEU A 221 15.55 2.09 -7.60
CA LEU A 221 15.20 1.80 -8.99
C LEU A 221 15.17 3.09 -9.82
N VAL A 222 14.61 4.16 -9.25
CA VAL A 222 14.62 5.51 -9.81
C VAL A 222 15.13 6.53 -8.78
N GLU A 223 16.12 7.34 -9.15
CA GLU A 223 16.43 8.60 -8.46
C GLU A 223 15.78 9.76 -9.22
N LEU A 224 14.90 10.50 -8.54
CA LEU A 224 14.11 11.59 -9.10
C LEU A 224 14.61 12.95 -8.61
N ARG A 225 14.96 13.83 -9.53
CA ARG A 225 15.22 15.26 -9.32
C ARG A 225 14.40 16.18 -10.24
N GLY A 226 13.73 15.61 -11.23
CA GLY A 226 12.84 16.30 -12.17
C GLY A 226 11.37 16.04 -11.88
N THR A 227 10.61 15.71 -12.92
CA THR A 227 9.20 15.38 -12.84
C THR A 227 8.91 13.99 -13.40
N MET A 228 8.11 13.22 -12.68
CA MET A 228 7.54 11.96 -13.15
C MET A 228 6.00 12.06 -13.08
N ASP A 229 5.34 11.86 -14.21
CA ASP A 229 3.88 11.99 -14.34
C ASP A 229 3.30 10.85 -15.18
N LYS A 230 2.35 10.08 -14.64
CA LYS A 230 1.70 8.95 -15.33
C LYS A 230 2.70 7.86 -15.78
N VAL A 231 3.55 7.44 -14.85
CA VAL A 231 4.52 6.35 -15.03
C VAL A 231 4.25 5.29 -13.96
N TRP A 232 4.48 4.02 -14.28
CA TRP A 232 4.49 2.96 -13.29
C TRP A 232 5.93 2.57 -12.96
N VAL A 233 6.31 2.63 -11.70
CA VAL A 233 7.58 2.08 -11.20
C VAL A 233 7.30 0.84 -10.35
N ASP A 234 7.91 -0.27 -10.72
CA ASP A 234 7.66 -1.59 -10.13
C ASP A 234 8.95 -2.18 -9.58
N GLY A 235 9.00 -2.27 -8.25
CA GLY A 235 10.14 -2.73 -7.49
C GLY A 235 10.36 -4.24 -7.54
N GLN A 236 9.39 -5.03 -8.01
CA GLN A 236 9.48 -6.49 -8.15
C GLN A 236 9.85 -7.23 -6.86
N GLY A 237 9.51 -6.69 -5.68
CA GLY A 237 9.84 -7.25 -4.36
C GLY A 237 9.26 -8.63 -4.07
N GLY A 238 8.22 -9.05 -4.81
CA GLY A 238 7.73 -10.42 -4.77
C GLY A 238 8.61 -11.43 -5.52
N ARG A 239 9.33 -10.98 -6.54
CA ARG A 239 10.18 -11.83 -7.40
C ARG A 239 11.64 -11.82 -6.95
N LEU A 240 12.12 -10.66 -6.55
CA LEU A 240 13.48 -10.45 -6.09
C LEU A 240 13.52 -10.69 -4.58
N THR A 241 14.58 -11.31 -4.08
CA THR A 241 14.78 -11.43 -2.62
C THR A 241 14.75 -10.04 -2.02
N SER A 242 13.80 -9.81 -1.09
CA SER A 242 13.76 -8.58 -0.33
C SER A 242 15.09 -8.39 0.37
N SER A 243 15.70 -7.21 0.21
CA SER A 243 16.83 -6.81 1.02
C SER A 243 16.32 -5.79 2.03
N SER A 244 16.77 -5.86 3.28
CA SER A 244 16.58 -4.79 4.26
C SER A 244 17.46 -3.58 3.97
N SER A 245 18.11 -3.52 2.79
CA SER A 245 18.97 -2.40 2.42
C SER A 245 18.13 -1.15 2.20
N VAL A 246 18.52 -0.07 2.88
CA VAL A 246 17.99 1.28 2.66
C VAL A 246 18.12 1.77 1.22
N ALA A 247 18.94 1.11 0.40
CA ALA A 247 19.18 1.47 -0.98
C ALA A 247 18.15 0.91 -1.97
N ASP A 248 17.45 -0.19 -1.68
CA ASP A 248 16.72 -0.96 -2.71
C ASP A 248 15.30 -0.45 -3.01
N ASN A 249 15.03 0.82 -2.73
CA ASN A 249 13.71 1.46 -2.84
C ASN A 249 13.22 1.51 -4.29
N THR A 250 11.90 1.62 -4.46
CA THR A 250 11.30 1.84 -5.79
C THR A 250 11.64 3.25 -6.29
N VAL A 251 11.46 4.29 -5.46
CA VAL A 251 11.83 5.67 -5.81
C VAL A 251 12.56 6.36 -4.66
N THR A 252 13.64 7.06 -4.98
CA THR A 252 14.24 8.09 -4.11
C THR A 252 14.06 9.44 -4.77
N ALA A 253 13.22 10.30 -4.19
CA ALA A 253 12.97 11.64 -4.68
C ALA A 253 13.88 12.63 -3.94
N MET A 254 14.91 13.08 -4.64
CA MET A 254 15.88 14.05 -4.16
C MET A 254 15.36 15.49 -4.29
N GLN A 255 14.44 15.74 -5.21
CA GLN A 255 13.67 16.98 -5.35
C GLN A 255 12.63 16.80 -6.47
N GLY A 256 11.75 17.79 -6.66
CA GLY A 256 10.89 17.86 -7.84
C GLY A 256 9.51 17.26 -7.59
N THR A 257 8.94 16.55 -8.56
CA THR A 257 7.53 16.12 -8.49
C THR A 257 7.32 14.72 -9.01
N ILE A 258 6.61 13.91 -8.23
CA ILE A 258 6.03 12.64 -8.67
C ILE A 258 4.52 12.72 -8.50
N GLN A 259 3.81 12.53 -9.61
CA GLN A 259 2.36 12.64 -9.60
C GLN A 259 1.66 11.68 -10.56
N ASN A 260 0.39 11.40 -10.27
CA ASN A 260 -0.48 10.57 -11.11
C ASN A 260 0.15 9.22 -11.51
N SER A 261 1.07 8.72 -10.71
CA SER A 261 1.94 7.59 -11.03
C SER A 261 1.60 6.40 -10.15
N ARG A 262 2.04 5.22 -10.58
CA ARG A 262 1.88 3.99 -9.81
C ARG A 262 3.22 3.51 -9.28
N LEU A 263 3.30 3.19 -7.99
CA LEU A 263 4.45 2.54 -7.37
C LEU A 263 4.00 1.19 -6.82
N SER A 264 4.77 0.13 -7.07
CA SER A 264 4.38 -1.20 -6.62
C SER A 264 5.56 -2.00 -6.09
N ASP A 265 5.28 -2.77 -5.04
CA ASP A 265 6.03 -3.92 -4.56
C ASP A 265 7.55 -3.65 -4.48
N PRO A 266 7.99 -2.77 -3.57
CA PRO A 266 9.39 -2.44 -3.41
C PRO A 266 10.21 -3.67 -3.03
N ALA A 267 11.40 -3.79 -3.62
CA ALA A 267 12.40 -4.78 -3.20
C ALA A 267 13.12 -4.37 -1.90
N GLY A 268 13.13 -3.07 -1.59
CA GLY A 268 13.63 -2.50 -0.34
C GLY A 268 12.51 -2.16 0.65
N TRP A 269 12.85 -1.32 1.63
CA TRP A 269 12.02 -0.98 2.79
C TRP A 269 10.93 0.08 2.53
N THR A 270 10.88 0.70 1.35
CA THR A 270 9.85 1.71 1.04
C THR A 270 9.56 1.80 -0.45
N ASN A 271 8.30 2.10 -0.80
CA ASN A 271 7.93 2.45 -2.17
C ASN A 271 8.54 3.80 -2.58
N LEU A 272 8.55 4.78 -1.69
CA LEU A 272 9.11 6.08 -1.99
C LEU A 272 9.72 6.70 -0.74
N GLN A 273 10.99 7.09 -0.87
CA GLN A 273 11.62 8.00 0.08
C GLN A 273 11.83 9.39 -0.51
N ALA A 274 11.58 10.42 0.29
CA ALA A 274 12.13 11.76 0.13
C ALA A 274 13.10 11.98 1.30
N PRO A 275 14.39 11.63 1.13
CA PRO A 275 15.32 11.51 2.24
C PRO A 275 15.66 12.88 2.84
N GLU A 276 16.18 12.90 4.07
CA GLU A 276 16.54 14.14 4.73
C GLU A 276 17.56 14.87 3.88
N TRP A 277 18.53 14.17 3.27
CA TRP A 277 19.58 14.73 2.42
C TRP A 277 19.13 15.15 1.00
N CYS A 278 17.84 15.41 0.78
CA CYS A 278 17.29 15.85 -0.49
C CYS A 278 17.95 17.16 -0.99
N THR A 279 18.02 17.37 -2.31
CA THR A 279 18.54 18.62 -2.88
C THR A 279 17.49 19.73 -2.97
N GLY A 280 16.22 19.43 -2.68
CA GLY A 280 15.13 20.39 -2.62
C GLY A 280 13.79 19.73 -2.30
N PRO A 281 12.75 20.50 -1.93
CA PRO A 281 11.44 19.97 -1.59
C PRO A 281 10.85 19.08 -2.69
N VAL A 282 10.14 18.04 -2.26
CA VAL A 282 9.47 17.07 -3.14
C VAL A 282 7.95 17.24 -3.06
N THR A 283 7.29 17.20 -4.20
CA THR A 283 5.82 17.08 -4.29
C THR A 283 5.44 15.65 -4.70
N ILE A 284 4.67 14.98 -3.85
CA ILE A 284 4.18 13.61 -4.03
C ILE A 284 2.65 13.66 -4.10
N ALA A 285 2.08 13.62 -5.30
CA ALA A 285 0.65 13.92 -5.47
C ALA A 285 -0.12 12.88 -6.29
N ASN A 286 -1.28 12.44 -5.79
CA ASN A 286 -2.22 11.63 -6.57
C ASN A 286 -1.61 10.32 -7.12
N ASN A 287 -0.73 9.68 -6.36
CA ASN A 287 -0.11 8.40 -6.75
C ASN A 287 -0.87 7.21 -6.17
N LEU A 288 -0.85 6.09 -6.89
CA LEU A 288 -1.32 4.79 -6.41
C LEU A 288 -0.12 3.95 -5.98
N ILE A 289 -0.09 3.52 -4.72
CA ILE A 289 1.02 2.80 -4.10
C ILE A 289 0.50 1.46 -3.57
N THR A 290 1.14 0.36 -3.96
CA THR A 290 0.70 -1.00 -3.56
C THR A 290 1.86 -1.83 -3.02
N GLY A 291 1.67 -2.45 -1.85
CA GLY A 291 2.63 -3.39 -1.23
C GLY A 291 2.14 -4.84 -1.22
N TYR A 292 1.46 -5.29 -2.29
CA TYR A 292 0.82 -6.61 -2.33
C TYR A 292 1.79 -7.78 -2.19
N ALA A 293 3.07 -7.60 -2.49
CA ALA A 293 4.09 -8.64 -2.36
C ALA A 293 4.83 -8.65 -1.02
N ASN A 294 4.82 -7.55 -0.26
CA ASN A 294 5.67 -7.39 0.92
C ASN A 294 5.08 -8.11 2.15
N PRO A 295 5.83 -8.91 2.91
CA PRO A 295 5.33 -9.48 4.16
C PRO A 295 5.12 -8.39 5.23
N HIS A 296 4.20 -8.66 6.16
CA HIS A 296 4.07 -7.89 7.41
C HIS A 296 4.88 -8.52 8.55
N SER A 297 4.97 -9.85 8.59
CA SER A 297 5.69 -10.61 9.61
C SER A 297 6.80 -11.46 9.00
N GLY A 298 7.85 -11.75 9.77
CA GLY A 298 9.03 -12.52 9.34
C GLY A 298 10.30 -11.70 9.51
N VAL A 299 11.42 -12.16 8.95
CA VAL A 299 12.70 -11.43 8.98
C VAL A 299 12.91 -10.71 7.64
N GLY A 300 12.79 -9.39 7.65
CA GLY A 300 12.98 -8.50 6.50
C GLY A 300 11.86 -8.51 5.46
N GLY A 301 11.85 -7.46 4.62
CA GLY A 301 10.98 -7.34 3.44
C GLY A 301 9.64 -6.64 3.64
N TRP A 302 9.31 -6.23 4.87
CA TRP A 302 8.27 -5.23 5.07
C TRP A 302 8.65 -3.91 4.41
N ALA A 303 7.64 -3.13 4.05
CA ALA A 303 7.88 -1.87 3.39
C ALA A 303 6.86 -0.80 3.73
N ASP A 304 7.37 0.42 3.87
CA ASP A 304 6.59 1.63 3.94
C ASP A 304 5.89 1.92 2.61
N GLY A 305 4.75 2.61 2.72
CA GLY A 305 4.14 3.29 1.60
C GLY A 305 4.93 4.54 1.20
N LEU A 306 5.10 5.47 2.14
CA LEU A 306 5.80 6.74 1.93
C LEU A 306 6.68 7.09 3.13
N SER A 307 7.96 7.37 2.87
CA SER A 307 8.94 7.75 3.89
C SER A 307 9.49 9.16 3.60
N ILE A 308 9.11 10.16 4.40
CA ILE A 308 9.33 11.57 4.05
C ILE A 308 10.14 12.25 5.15
N ALA A 309 11.36 12.64 4.83
CA ALA A 309 12.29 13.35 5.72
C ALA A 309 12.75 14.69 5.15
N CYS A 310 12.61 14.89 3.84
CA CYS A 310 12.98 16.11 3.14
C CYS A 310 12.11 17.31 3.55
N SER A 311 12.71 18.30 4.22
CA SER A 311 12.04 19.52 4.65
C SER A 311 11.26 20.24 3.54
N GLY A 312 10.08 20.77 3.87
CA GLY A 312 9.21 21.50 2.94
C GLY A 312 8.46 20.62 1.93
N SER A 313 8.62 19.30 1.97
CA SER A 313 7.96 18.38 1.05
C SER A 313 6.48 18.20 1.34
N THR A 314 5.71 17.79 0.33
CA THR A 314 4.27 17.54 0.48
C THR A 314 3.88 16.19 -0.10
N ALA A 315 3.02 15.45 0.62
CA ALA A 315 2.37 14.23 0.16
C ALA A 315 0.85 14.39 0.23
N ARG A 316 0.19 14.41 -0.93
CA ARG A 316 -1.25 14.71 -1.00
C ARG A 316 -2.01 13.81 -1.96
N TYR A 317 -3.21 13.40 -1.57
CA TYR A 317 -4.12 12.63 -2.42
C TYR A 317 -3.55 11.29 -2.89
N ASN A 318 -2.51 10.78 -2.22
CA ASN A 318 -1.96 9.48 -2.54
C ASN A 318 -2.84 8.38 -1.95
N SER A 319 -2.91 7.25 -2.64
CA SER A 319 -3.57 6.04 -2.18
C SER A 319 -2.51 4.98 -1.91
N ILE A 320 -2.44 4.50 -0.67
CA ILE A 320 -1.48 3.49 -0.21
C ILE A 320 -2.28 2.26 0.20
N ILE A 321 -2.01 1.12 -0.43
CA ILE A 321 -2.73 -0.14 -0.18
C ILE A 321 -1.73 -1.23 0.17
N ASP A 322 -1.99 -1.92 1.28
CA ASP A 322 -1.20 -3.06 1.76
C ASP A 322 0.29 -2.72 1.94
N ALA A 323 0.62 -1.47 2.33
CA ALA A 323 1.91 -1.21 2.96
C ALA A 323 2.00 -2.03 4.25
N THR A 324 3.18 -2.56 4.56
CA THR A 324 3.33 -3.55 5.64
C THR A 324 4.21 -3.10 6.79
N ASP A 325 4.95 -2.02 6.58
CA ASP A 325 5.62 -1.30 7.65
C ASP A 325 4.76 -0.12 8.13
N VAL A 326 5.00 1.07 7.61
CA VAL A 326 4.13 2.23 7.84
C VAL A 326 3.46 2.70 6.56
N GLY A 327 2.17 3.02 6.64
CA GLY A 327 1.45 3.63 5.50
C GLY A 327 2.10 4.93 5.03
N ILE A 328 2.26 5.89 5.95
CA ILE A 328 3.01 7.13 5.74
C ILE A 328 3.79 7.47 7.01
N ILE A 329 5.10 7.68 6.86
CA ILE A 329 5.98 8.10 7.94
C ILE A 329 6.70 9.41 7.61
N VAL A 330 6.71 10.33 8.58
CA VAL A 330 7.49 11.56 8.54
C VAL A 330 8.67 11.43 9.49
N PHE A 331 9.89 11.50 8.94
CA PHE A 331 11.12 11.44 9.72
C PHE A 331 11.70 12.83 9.95
N SER A 332 12.41 13.01 11.06
CA SER A 332 13.31 14.14 11.26
C SER A 332 14.61 13.68 11.89
N ARG A 333 15.53 13.18 11.05
CA ARG A 333 16.89 12.85 11.47
C ARG A 333 17.78 14.09 11.41
N GLN A 334 18.36 14.44 12.55
CA GLN A 334 19.30 15.54 12.76
C GLN A 334 20.70 14.97 12.60
N SER A 335 21.19 14.98 11.35
CA SER A 335 22.59 14.66 11.11
C SER A 335 23.48 15.85 11.49
N SER A 336 24.79 15.60 11.64
CA SER A 336 25.82 16.63 11.82
C SER A 336 25.87 17.69 10.72
N ALA A 337 25.12 17.50 9.63
CA ALA A 337 24.98 18.43 8.53
C ALA A 337 23.74 19.35 8.62
N GLY A 338 23.00 19.36 9.74
CA GLY A 338 21.95 20.35 10.04
C GLY A 338 20.61 20.11 9.35
N TRP A 339 20.33 18.88 8.94
CA TRP A 339 19.08 18.51 8.29
C TRP A 339 17.96 18.33 9.32
N SER A 340 16.73 18.67 8.94
CA SER A 340 15.54 18.49 9.79
C SER A 340 14.35 18.05 8.93
N GLY A 341 13.35 17.44 9.57
CA GLY A 341 12.08 17.06 8.93
C GLY A 341 10.99 18.11 9.17
N THR A 342 11.29 19.38 8.90
CA THR A 342 10.38 20.51 9.15
C THR A 342 9.54 20.87 7.94
N ASN A 343 8.38 21.51 8.16
CA ASN A 343 7.48 21.97 7.10
C ASN A 343 6.99 20.86 6.14
N ILE A 344 6.97 19.60 6.58
CA ILE A 344 6.50 18.45 5.77
C ILE A 344 4.98 18.31 5.91
N VAL A 345 4.25 18.22 4.81
CA VAL A 345 2.79 18.12 4.84
C VAL A 345 2.29 16.83 4.18
N ALA A 346 1.86 15.86 4.97
CA ALA A 346 1.14 14.67 4.54
C ALA A 346 -0.37 14.86 4.78
N ARG A 347 -1.14 15.14 3.74
CA ARG A 347 -2.59 15.40 3.89
C ARG A 347 -3.50 14.84 2.82
N ASN A 348 -4.75 14.56 3.18
CA ASN A 348 -5.76 14.03 2.25
C ASN A 348 -5.32 12.75 1.52
N ASN A 349 -4.48 11.92 2.15
CA ASN A 349 -4.09 10.63 1.61
C ASN A 349 -5.03 9.53 2.15
N THR A 350 -5.06 8.41 1.45
CA THR A 350 -5.83 7.22 1.82
C THR A 350 -4.87 6.06 2.07
N VAL A 351 -4.97 5.41 3.24
CA VAL A 351 -4.17 4.22 3.61
C VAL A 351 -5.11 3.04 3.89
N ILE A 352 -4.88 1.90 3.26
CA ILE A 352 -5.78 0.73 3.34
C ILE A 352 -4.99 -0.54 3.62
N ALA A 353 -5.31 -1.20 4.73
CA ALA A 353 -4.85 -2.56 5.02
C ALA A 353 -5.93 -3.56 4.56
N ALA A 354 -5.88 -3.99 3.30
CA ALA A 354 -6.91 -4.83 2.69
C ALA A 354 -6.63 -6.33 2.84
N GLY A 355 -5.45 -6.76 2.42
CA GLY A 355 -4.97 -8.13 2.51
C GLY A 355 -3.74 -8.31 3.39
N ARG A 356 -3.08 -7.22 3.77
CA ARG A 356 -1.91 -7.22 4.64
C ARG A 356 -2.09 -6.23 5.78
N SER A 357 -1.53 -6.58 6.93
CA SER A 357 -1.45 -5.71 8.10
C SER A 357 -0.20 -4.83 8.01
N ALA A 358 -0.15 -3.77 8.81
CA ALA A 358 1.03 -2.89 8.90
C ALA A 358 1.36 -2.58 10.37
N TYR A 359 2.60 -2.21 10.64
CA TYR A 359 3.02 -1.77 11.98
C TYR A 359 2.35 -0.45 12.35
N ALA A 360 2.30 0.50 11.42
CA ALA A 360 1.49 1.71 11.63
C ALA A 360 0.74 2.20 10.40
N GLY A 361 -0.40 2.85 10.64
CA GLY A 361 -1.09 3.60 9.60
C GLY A 361 -0.32 4.88 9.25
N LEU A 362 -0.01 5.68 10.27
CA LEU A 362 0.64 6.98 10.17
C LEU A 362 1.68 7.15 11.29
N ALA A 363 2.84 7.74 10.99
CA ALA A 363 3.89 7.92 11.98
C ALA A 363 4.67 9.23 11.86
N PHE A 364 5.08 9.78 13.00
CA PHE A 364 6.24 10.66 13.12
C PHE A 364 7.37 9.94 13.85
N ASP A 365 8.58 9.97 13.31
CA ASP A 365 9.74 9.27 13.90
C ASP A 365 11.01 10.14 13.92
N ALA A 366 11.61 10.30 15.10
CA ALA A 366 12.88 10.98 15.31
C ALA A 366 14.09 10.24 14.71
N GLY A 367 13.97 8.94 14.41
CA GLY A 367 14.97 8.15 13.68
C GLY A 367 16.23 7.82 14.48
N HIS A 368 16.08 7.27 15.69
CA HIS A 368 17.17 6.87 16.59
C HIS A 368 18.03 8.04 17.09
N GLN A 369 17.38 9.09 17.59
CA GLN A 369 18.08 10.27 18.12
C GLN A 369 17.17 11.14 18.98
N ASP A 370 17.78 11.93 19.85
CA ASP A 370 17.13 12.98 20.63
C ASP A 370 17.28 14.34 19.96
N GLY A 371 16.26 15.19 20.08
CA GLY A 371 16.27 16.56 19.56
C GLY A 371 15.71 16.73 18.16
N ALA A 372 15.02 15.71 17.61
CA ALA A 372 14.36 15.83 16.32
C ALA A 372 13.31 16.96 16.33
N ASP A 373 13.29 17.81 15.31
CA ASP A 373 12.36 18.93 15.21
C ASP A 373 11.41 18.76 14.02
N PHE A 374 10.11 18.73 14.32
CA PHE A 374 9.03 18.61 13.35
C PHE A 374 8.25 19.91 13.20
N THR A 375 8.83 21.06 13.57
CA THR A 375 8.17 22.36 13.45
C THR A 375 7.59 22.56 12.04
N GLY A 376 6.30 22.91 12.00
CA GLY A 376 5.57 23.11 10.74
C GLY A 376 5.24 21.84 9.96
N SER A 377 5.53 20.65 10.49
CA SER A 377 5.18 19.37 9.87
C SER A 377 3.83 18.85 10.34
N TYR A 378 3.02 18.39 9.38
CA TYR A 378 1.62 17.99 9.58
C TYR A 378 1.32 16.64 8.94
N ILE A 379 0.70 15.75 9.72
CA ILE A 379 -0.09 14.63 9.21
C ILE A 379 -1.56 14.98 9.43
N GLN A 380 -2.29 15.32 8.37
CA GLN A 380 -3.60 15.95 8.49
C GLN A 380 -4.65 15.45 7.50
N ASP A 381 -5.90 15.33 7.92
CA ASP A 381 -7.04 15.01 7.05
C ASP A 381 -6.85 13.71 6.23
N ASN A 382 -6.05 12.76 6.72
CA ASN A 382 -5.83 11.47 6.06
C ASN A 382 -6.91 10.46 6.46
N LEU A 383 -7.26 9.59 5.52
CA LEU A 383 -8.26 8.54 5.68
C LEU A 383 -7.57 7.17 5.78
N LEU A 384 -7.87 6.39 6.81
CA LEU A 384 -7.37 5.02 6.93
C LEU A 384 -8.43 4.04 7.39
N TRP A 385 -8.41 2.83 6.83
CA TRP A 385 -9.23 1.71 7.29
C TRP A 385 -8.56 0.37 7.00
N THR A 386 -9.06 -0.66 7.66
CA THR A 386 -8.59 -2.03 7.48
C THR A 386 -9.75 -2.94 7.06
N SER A 387 -9.44 -4.08 6.46
CA SER A 387 -10.36 -5.21 6.53
C SER A 387 -10.41 -5.79 7.95
N PRO A 388 -11.47 -6.49 8.36
CA PRO A 388 -11.56 -7.10 9.69
C PRO A 388 -10.50 -8.16 9.99
N LEU A 389 -9.86 -8.73 8.96
CA LEU A 389 -8.82 -9.77 9.10
C LEU A 389 -7.39 -9.20 9.08
N GLN A 390 -7.25 -7.90 8.80
CA GLN A 390 -6.00 -7.16 8.85
C GLN A 390 -6.07 -6.08 9.92
N HIS A 391 -4.93 -5.50 10.27
CA HIS A 391 -4.83 -4.50 11.31
C HIS A 391 -3.68 -3.53 11.07
N PHE A 392 -3.69 -2.44 11.83
CA PHE A 392 -2.48 -1.72 12.18
C PHE A 392 -2.09 -2.09 13.61
N ASP A 393 -0.81 -2.31 13.93
CA ASP A 393 -0.42 -2.39 15.34
C ASP A 393 -0.74 -1.05 16.02
N ILE A 394 -0.39 0.06 15.37
CA ILE A 394 -0.74 1.41 15.83
C ILE A 394 -1.40 2.21 14.70
N ALA A 395 -2.60 2.79 14.91
CA ALA A 395 -3.23 3.61 13.86
C ALA A 395 -2.41 4.88 13.56
N LEU A 396 -2.02 5.59 14.63
CA LEU A 396 -1.20 6.80 14.59
C LEU A 396 -0.19 6.77 15.72
N THR A 397 1.10 6.82 15.38
CA THR A 397 2.20 6.96 16.36
C THR A 397 2.88 8.32 16.24
N MET A 398 3.06 8.96 17.39
CA MET A 398 3.77 10.23 17.55
C MET A 398 5.03 9.98 18.38
N GLY A 399 6.16 9.84 17.69
CA GLY A 399 7.46 9.56 18.31
C GLY A 399 7.95 8.14 18.10
N THR A 400 9.23 7.94 18.39
CA THR A 400 10.02 6.75 18.05
C THR A 400 9.91 5.64 19.10
N ASN A 401 9.62 6.00 20.34
CA ASN A 401 9.66 5.08 21.47
C ASN A 401 8.77 3.82 21.34
N PRO A 402 7.65 3.84 20.59
CA PRO A 402 6.87 2.63 20.37
C PRO A 402 7.63 1.51 19.63
N TRP A 403 8.68 1.80 18.85
CA TRP A 403 9.50 0.76 18.23
C TRP A 403 10.97 0.76 18.62
N ASP A 404 11.51 1.91 19.00
CA ASP A 404 12.95 2.13 19.13
C ASP A 404 13.20 3.26 20.14
N TRP A 405 14.30 4.00 20.07
CA TRP A 405 14.61 5.11 20.96
C TRP A 405 14.68 6.44 20.22
N GLY A 406 14.28 7.52 20.89
CA GLY A 406 14.48 8.87 20.39
C GLY A 406 13.37 9.83 20.83
N MET A 407 13.75 11.10 20.94
CA MET A 407 12.85 12.18 21.34
C MET A 407 12.76 13.24 20.24
N GLY A 408 11.54 13.43 19.74
CA GLY A 408 11.20 14.54 18.85
C GLY A 408 10.40 15.65 19.54
N ALA A 409 10.19 16.76 18.83
CA ALA A 409 9.32 17.83 19.27
C ALA A 409 8.51 18.48 18.12
N ASN A 410 7.40 19.13 18.49
CA ASN A 410 6.63 20.06 17.64
C ASN A 410 5.84 19.42 16.47
N ALA A 411 5.67 18.10 16.46
CA ALA A 411 4.89 17.41 15.43
C ALA A 411 3.39 17.65 15.59
N THR A 412 2.67 17.78 14.47
CA THR A 412 1.21 17.97 14.46
C THR A 412 0.50 16.85 13.69
N ALA A 413 -0.45 16.17 14.34
CA ALA A 413 -1.35 15.22 13.71
C ALA A 413 -2.82 15.59 14.00
N ILE A 414 -3.56 16.01 12.97
CA ILE A 414 -4.93 16.53 13.16
C ILE A 414 -5.93 16.00 12.15
N ARG A 415 -7.17 15.74 12.59
CA ARG A 415 -8.29 15.33 11.72
C ARG A 415 -8.04 14.10 10.83
N ASN A 416 -7.12 13.23 11.22
CA ASN A 416 -6.99 11.93 10.55
C ASN A 416 -8.08 11.00 11.05
N GLY A 417 -8.60 10.12 10.20
CA GLY A 417 -9.67 9.25 10.65
C GLY A 417 -10.01 8.13 9.72
N SER A 418 -11.11 7.46 10.05
CA SER A 418 -11.58 6.27 9.32
C SER A 418 -12.83 6.51 8.50
N GLY A 419 -13.35 7.74 8.48
CA GLY A 419 -14.61 8.06 7.82
C GLY A 419 -15.74 7.17 8.34
N SER A 420 -16.46 6.51 7.42
CA SER A 420 -17.56 5.59 7.77
C SER A 420 -17.10 4.16 8.07
N LEU A 421 -15.82 3.85 7.89
CA LEU A 421 -15.25 2.51 8.10
C LEU A 421 -14.54 2.41 9.45
N ARG A 422 -14.10 1.21 9.80
CA ARG A 422 -13.42 0.88 11.05
C ARG A 422 -11.93 0.64 10.79
N ASN A 423 -11.09 0.90 11.78
CA ASN A 423 -9.71 0.41 11.82
C ASN A 423 -9.60 -0.69 12.87
N THR A 424 -9.21 -1.89 12.46
CA THR A 424 -8.76 -2.91 13.39
C THR A 424 -7.36 -2.53 13.87
N VAL A 425 -7.17 -2.38 15.18
CA VAL A 425 -5.91 -1.88 15.75
C VAL A 425 -5.56 -2.58 17.07
N HIS A 426 -4.26 -2.74 17.34
CA HIS A 426 -3.82 -3.07 18.71
C HIS A 426 -3.89 -1.82 19.59
N LEU A 427 -3.30 -0.73 19.10
CA LEU A 427 -3.25 0.58 19.72
C LEU A 427 -3.85 1.64 18.79
N GLY A 428 -4.69 2.53 19.33
CA GLY A 428 -5.33 3.59 18.55
C GLY A 428 -4.35 4.72 18.21
N ILE A 429 -4.15 5.63 19.15
CA ILE A 429 -3.22 6.75 19.04
C ILE A 429 -2.18 6.60 20.13
N VAL A 430 -0.90 6.66 19.75
CA VAL A 430 0.22 6.59 20.69
C VAL A 430 1.05 7.85 20.62
N VAL A 431 1.34 8.43 21.79
CA VAL A 431 2.32 9.52 21.95
C VAL A 431 3.38 9.07 22.96
N ASP A 432 4.57 8.75 22.46
CA ASP A 432 5.74 8.38 23.25
C ASP A 432 6.99 8.70 22.42
N GLY A 433 7.91 9.51 22.96
CA GLY A 433 9.04 10.03 22.18
C GLY A 433 8.75 11.34 21.46
N MET A 434 7.74 12.11 21.91
CA MET A 434 7.34 13.37 21.26
C MET A 434 6.93 14.45 22.27
N LEU A 435 7.70 15.55 22.31
CA LEU A 435 7.41 16.74 23.09
C LEU A 435 6.60 17.76 22.30
N ASN A 436 5.81 18.58 22.99
CA ASN A 436 5.01 19.64 22.38
C ASN A 436 4.20 19.17 21.15
N ALA A 437 3.66 17.95 21.23
CA ALA A 437 2.85 17.37 20.18
C ALA A 437 1.49 18.08 20.10
N THR A 438 0.96 18.26 18.89
CA THR A 438 -0.44 18.63 18.69
C THR A 438 -1.19 17.47 18.07
N VAL A 439 -2.05 16.81 18.84
CA VAL A 439 -2.83 15.65 18.42
C VAL A 439 -4.30 15.92 18.67
N LEU A 440 -5.03 16.37 17.64
CA LEU A 440 -6.41 16.86 17.79
C LEU A 440 -7.35 16.32 16.71
N GLU A 441 -8.60 16.07 17.09
CA GLU A 441 -9.68 15.72 16.16
C GLU A 441 -9.43 14.45 15.33
N ASN A 442 -8.48 13.59 15.72
CA ASN A 442 -8.26 12.31 15.07
C ASN A 442 -9.33 11.30 15.51
N ASN A 443 -9.95 10.58 14.57
CA ASN A 443 -11.01 9.63 14.87
C ASN A 443 -10.94 8.38 13.97
N PHE A 444 -10.34 7.31 14.50
CA PHE A 444 -10.10 6.07 13.76
C PHE A 444 -11.21 5.01 13.88
N SER A 445 -12.30 5.32 14.59
CA SER A 445 -13.41 4.40 14.90
C SER A 445 -12.93 2.96 15.19
N PRO A 446 -12.03 2.76 16.16
CA PRO A 446 -11.18 1.59 16.21
C PRO A 446 -11.90 0.34 16.72
N VAL A 447 -11.46 -0.82 16.25
CA VAL A 447 -11.85 -2.16 16.71
C VAL A 447 -10.59 -2.83 17.25
N GLY A 448 -10.58 -3.15 18.54
CA GLY A 448 -9.39 -3.73 19.18
C GLY A 448 -9.08 -5.14 18.65
N VAL A 449 -7.80 -5.40 18.37
CA VAL A 449 -7.26 -6.74 18.10
C VAL A 449 -6.08 -7.02 19.03
N ASN A 450 -5.86 -8.29 19.37
CA ASN A 450 -4.65 -8.71 20.07
C ASN A 450 -3.70 -9.31 19.04
N THR A 451 -2.56 -8.67 18.83
CA THR A 451 -1.56 -9.06 17.82
C THR A 451 -0.49 -10.00 18.39
N GLY A 452 -0.63 -10.41 19.65
CA GLY A 452 0.34 -11.25 20.36
C GLY A 452 1.56 -10.49 20.88
N ILE A 453 1.69 -9.20 20.55
CA ILE A 453 2.71 -8.29 21.08
C ILE A 453 2.45 -8.10 22.59
N PRO A 454 3.49 -8.17 23.46
CA PRO A 454 3.36 -8.03 24.90
C PRO A 454 3.14 -6.56 25.32
N CYS A 455 2.06 -5.96 24.80
CA CYS A 455 1.71 -4.57 24.99
C CYS A 455 0.29 -4.38 25.52
N PRO A 456 0.00 -3.22 26.13
CA PRO A 456 -1.35 -2.90 26.55
C PRO A 456 -2.28 -2.89 25.33
N GLN A 457 -3.42 -3.58 25.44
CA GLN A 457 -4.45 -3.49 24.43
C GLN A 457 -5.31 -2.24 24.69
N ASN A 458 -5.16 -1.21 23.86
CA ASN A 458 -5.90 0.03 24.02
C ASN A 458 -6.17 0.70 22.66
N SER A 459 -7.39 0.53 22.16
CA SER A 459 -7.83 1.16 20.92
C SER A 459 -8.07 2.67 21.04
N GLY A 460 -8.03 3.25 22.25
CA GLY A 460 -8.18 4.69 22.49
C GLY A 460 -6.89 5.49 22.29
N VAL A 461 -6.76 6.60 23.02
CA VAL A 461 -5.55 7.44 23.05
C VAL A 461 -4.67 7.04 24.23
N SER A 462 -3.46 6.62 23.93
CA SER A 462 -2.41 6.26 24.89
C SER A 462 -1.28 7.29 24.80
N ALA A 463 -0.89 7.87 25.92
CA ALA A 463 0.23 8.81 25.99
C ALA A 463 1.10 8.47 27.18
N HIS A 464 2.41 8.31 26.97
CA HIS A 464 3.33 7.90 28.02
C HIS A 464 3.99 9.11 28.66
N PHE A 465 3.57 9.42 29.89
CA PHE A 465 4.04 10.59 30.65
C PHE A 465 5.09 10.24 31.71
N SER A 466 5.97 9.24 31.45
CA SER A 466 6.99 8.68 32.38
C SER A 466 7.40 9.61 33.55
N PRO A 467 7.54 9.12 34.80
CA PRO A 467 7.87 9.96 35.95
C PRO A 467 9.22 10.72 35.89
N SER A 468 10.07 10.48 34.87
CA SER A 468 11.18 11.38 34.43
C SER A 468 11.75 10.90 33.07
N PRO A 469 12.33 11.76 32.20
CA PRO A 469 11.78 13.01 31.67
C PRO A 469 10.49 12.73 30.87
N GLY A 470 9.59 13.71 30.74
CA GLY A 470 8.31 13.51 30.06
C GLY A 470 8.48 13.08 28.60
N HIS A 471 8.06 11.86 28.26
CA HIS A 471 8.16 11.35 26.88
C HIS A 471 7.02 11.80 25.97
N ALA A 472 5.97 12.39 26.55
CA ALA A 472 4.85 12.97 25.85
C ALA A 472 4.46 14.30 26.51
N THR A 473 4.35 15.38 25.73
CA THR A 473 3.78 16.67 26.17
C THR A 473 3.06 17.36 25.02
N GLY A 474 2.25 18.37 25.31
CA GLY A 474 1.57 19.18 24.30
C GLY A 474 0.04 19.10 24.41
N ASN A 475 -0.64 19.42 23.30
CA ASN A 475 -2.10 19.42 23.23
C ASN A 475 -2.59 18.12 22.61
N ILE A 476 -2.94 17.15 23.46
CA ILE A 476 -3.31 15.78 23.08
C ILE A 476 -4.80 15.57 23.38
N GLN A 477 -5.55 15.13 22.38
CA GLN A 477 -6.98 14.83 22.50
C GLN A 477 -7.25 13.75 23.56
N GLY A 478 -8.28 13.97 24.38
CA GLY A 478 -8.72 13.03 25.41
C GLY A 478 -9.88 12.14 24.97
N PRO A 479 -10.22 11.11 25.78
CA PRO A 479 -9.55 10.73 27.03
C PRO A 479 -8.20 10.03 26.78
N THR A 480 -7.18 10.37 27.57
CA THR A 480 -5.84 9.76 27.50
C THR A 480 -5.61 8.76 28.63
N SER A 481 -4.96 7.64 28.33
CA SER A 481 -4.45 6.71 29.34
C SER A 481 -2.93 6.79 29.45
N ASN A 482 -2.40 6.90 30.67
CA ASN A 482 -0.96 6.86 30.92
C ASN A 482 -0.50 5.41 31.08
N MET A 483 0.28 4.92 30.12
CA MET A 483 0.79 3.55 30.10
C MET A 483 2.11 3.49 29.33
N THR A 484 2.97 2.54 29.69
CA THR A 484 4.20 2.28 28.96
C THR A 484 3.87 1.56 27.65
N VAL A 485 4.27 2.17 26.55
CA VAL A 485 4.04 1.68 25.18
C VAL A 485 5.35 1.51 24.39
N HIS A 486 6.48 1.53 25.10
CA HIS A 486 7.80 1.25 24.54
C HIS A 486 7.85 -0.16 23.93
N GLY A 487 8.34 -0.26 22.70
CA GLY A 487 8.47 -1.55 22.00
C GLY A 487 7.13 -2.21 21.63
N CYS A 488 6.03 -1.45 21.59
CA CYS A 488 4.72 -1.96 21.15
C CYS A 488 4.52 -2.04 19.64
N MET A 489 5.49 -1.55 18.89
CA MET A 489 5.59 -1.68 17.44
C MET A 489 6.92 -2.37 17.17
N TYR A 490 7.03 -3.68 17.46
CA TYR A 490 8.32 -4.39 17.47
C TYR A 490 8.38 -5.56 16.48
N HIS A 491 9.57 -5.77 15.93
CA HIS A 491 9.94 -6.89 15.06
C HIS A 491 10.75 -7.94 15.86
N PRO A 492 10.24 -9.16 16.13
CA PRO A 492 11.11 -10.27 16.52
C PRO A 492 12.07 -10.70 15.41
#